data_AF-A0A2G5D465-F1
#
_entry.id   AF-A0A2G5D465-F1
#
_cell.length_a   1.000
_cell.length_b   1.000
_cell.length_c   1.000
_cell.angle_alpha   90.00
_cell.angle_beta   90.00
_cell.angle_gamma   90.00
#
_symmetry.space_group_name_H-M   'P 1'
#
loop_
_entity.id
_entity.type
_entity.pdbx_description
1 polymer ?
#
loop_
_entity_poly.entity_id
_entity_poly.type
_entity_poly.pdbx_seq_one_letter_code
_entity_poly.pdbx_strand_id
1 'polypeptide(L)'
;MNMVLTSAHREEMLRYIHNHQNQDGGWGFHIEGHSTMFGTVTNYVALRLLGQPSGGVIELVEKAMKWIVDHGGATLTPSWGKPFLAVLGVYEWSGINPMPPELWFCPSYFPMYPGNLWCFARLTYLPMSYLYGKRFVGPITDLVLSLRHELYGIPYHEIDWNKARHSCSKEDLYYPHPFIQNFLWDSLYFIGEPLLNRWPFSYIREKSLHRAIKNIHYEDQNTRYMDMACVEKVLNMLACWAEDPNSDAFKYHLARVHDYLWIAEDGMKVQSLGSQNWDTSFALQAIIASNLIDEYGFTLKSGKEFLKNAQVRENPQGDFRSMYRSISKGAWTFSDRDTAWQVSDCTAEGLKVMLLLSQKTPDVFPVEPEILYDAVNILLSLQTKKGGFTAWEPKGGESWLEVFNSSDVFANNMVEHEYVECTSAAIQALVLFKKLYPKHRTHEIELSIEKAIDFIEEIQRPDGSWNIRIWKEIDQL
;
A
#
# COMPACT_ATOMS: atom_id res chain seq x y z
N MET A 1 21.44 -5.73 -7.65
CA MET A 1 21.60 -4.32 -7.25
C MET A 1 22.38 -3.48 -8.28
N ASN A 2 23.59 -3.88 -8.73
CA ASN A 2 24.38 -3.13 -9.73
C ASN A 2 23.71 -2.99 -11.12
N MET A 3 22.72 -3.82 -11.42
CA MET A 3 22.01 -3.78 -12.71
C MET A 3 21.01 -2.61 -12.83
N VAL A 4 20.53 -2.07 -11.72
CA VAL A 4 19.45 -1.05 -11.70
C VAL A 4 19.87 0.22 -10.95
N LEU A 5 20.59 0.08 -9.84
CA LEU A 5 21.05 1.21 -9.02
C LEU A 5 22.51 1.51 -9.33
N THR A 6 22.77 2.71 -9.87
CA THR A 6 24.12 3.23 -10.10
C THR A 6 24.79 3.65 -8.78
N SER A 7 26.08 3.99 -8.82
CA SER A 7 26.78 4.54 -7.65
C SER A 7 26.14 5.83 -7.13
N ALA A 8 25.69 6.72 -8.03
CA ALA A 8 25.01 7.96 -7.66
C ALA A 8 23.69 7.70 -6.92
N HIS A 9 22.90 6.72 -7.35
CA HIS A 9 21.68 6.33 -6.62
C HIS A 9 22.02 5.92 -5.19
N ARG A 10 23.06 5.11 -5.00
CA ARG A 10 23.49 4.67 -3.66
C ARG A 10 23.94 5.83 -2.79
N GLU A 11 24.74 6.74 -3.36
CA GLU A 11 25.21 7.93 -2.63
C GLU A 11 24.04 8.77 -2.13
N GLU A 12 23.04 9.03 -2.99
CA GLU A 12 21.88 9.82 -2.61
C GLU A 12 20.94 9.08 -1.65
N MET A 13 20.79 7.75 -1.77
CA MET A 13 20.06 6.93 -0.79
C MET A 13 20.74 6.96 0.58
N LEU A 14 22.06 6.85 0.62
CA LEU A 14 22.84 6.99 1.85
C LEU A 14 22.68 8.39 2.44
N ARG A 15 22.73 9.44 1.62
CA ARG A 15 22.48 10.82 2.07
C ARG A 15 21.12 10.96 2.76
N TYR A 16 20.07 10.40 2.15
CA TYR A 16 18.73 10.42 2.73
C TYR A 16 18.67 9.73 4.09
N ILE A 17 19.16 8.48 4.19
CA ILE A 17 19.15 7.73 5.44
C ILE A 17 19.96 8.48 6.52
N HIS A 18 21.09 9.07 6.15
CA HIS A 18 21.95 9.82 7.08
C HIS A 18 21.26 11.10 7.60
N ASN A 19 20.57 11.84 6.73
CA ASN A 19 19.92 13.10 7.09
C ASN A 19 18.75 12.91 8.06
N HIS A 20 18.12 11.75 8.07
CA HIS A 20 16.94 11.44 8.89
C HIS A 20 17.22 10.54 10.09
N GLN A 21 18.50 10.32 10.45
CA GLN A 21 18.80 9.65 11.72
C GLN A 21 18.46 10.58 12.89
N ASN A 22 17.69 10.07 13.85
CA ASN A 22 17.39 10.78 15.08
C ASN A 22 18.64 10.94 15.96
N GLN A 23 18.59 11.89 16.88
CA GLN A 23 19.73 12.21 17.77
C GLN A 23 20.17 11.03 18.64
N ASP A 24 19.25 10.10 18.95
CA ASP A 24 19.51 8.89 19.72
C ASP A 24 20.15 7.75 18.90
N GLY A 25 20.28 7.92 17.58
CA GLY A 25 20.86 6.94 16.68
C GLY A 25 19.85 6.06 15.93
N GLY A 26 18.56 6.19 16.22
CA GLY A 26 17.52 5.41 15.54
C GLY A 26 16.86 6.14 14.38
N TRP A 27 15.84 5.50 13.80
CA TRP A 27 14.90 6.08 12.84
C TRP A 27 13.48 5.73 13.25
N GLY A 28 12.56 6.66 13.01
CA GLY A 28 11.15 6.43 13.26
C GLY A 28 10.41 5.71 12.14
N PHE A 29 9.11 5.54 12.35
CA PHE A 29 8.20 5.00 11.34
C PHE A 29 8.07 5.95 10.13
N HIS A 30 8.11 7.25 10.39
CA HIS A 30 8.23 8.33 9.40
C HIS A 30 9.27 9.36 9.85
N ILE A 31 9.59 10.34 8.99
CA ILE A 31 10.70 11.30 9.21
C ILE A 31 10.48 12.26 10.40
N GLU A 32 9.25 12.40 10.88
CA GLU A 32 8.91 13.20 12.06
C GLU A 32 8.75 12.34 13.32
N GLY A 33 8.82 11.02 13.17
CA GLY A 33 8.55 10.04 14.21
C GLY A 33 9.76 9.83 15.13
N HIS A 34 9.46 9.45 16.37
CA HIS A 34 10.47 8.98 17.31
C HIS A 34 11.07 7.64 16.85
N SER A 35 12.27 7.31 17.31
CA SER A 35 12.97 6.09 16.89
C SER A 35 12.20 4.82 17.28
N THR A 36 11.98 3.93 16.30
CA THR A 36 11.29 2.65 16.50
C THR A 36 12.17 1.46 16.09
N MET A 37 11.82 0.24 16.52
CA MET A 37 12.57 -0.96 16.14
C MET A 37 12.38 -1.25 14.64
N PHE A 38 11.18 -1.02 14.09
CA PHE A 38 10.97 -1.16 12.66
C PHE A 38 11.81 -0.19 11.83
N GLY A 39 11.72 1.11 12.13
CA GLY A 39 12.45 2.15 11.41
C GLY A 39 13.95 1.95 11.51
N THR A 40 14.46 1.67 12.71
CA THR A 40 15.90 1.55 12.94
C THR A 40 16.49 0.28 12.31
N VAL A 41 15.85 -0.88 12.46
CA VAL A 41 16.37 -2.13 11.87
C VAL A 41 16.35 -2.08 10.35
N THR A 42 15.28 -1.57 9.75
CA THR A 42 15.18 -1.50 8.28
C THR A 42 16.20 -0.52 7.68
N ASN A 43 16.36 0.66 8.26
CA ASN A 43 17.39 1.63 7.82
C ASN A 43 18.81 1.11 8.07
N TYR A 44 19.08 0.47 9.21
CA TYR A 44 20.37 -0.16 9.47
C TYR A 44 20.72 -1.22 8.43
N VAL A 45 19.80 -2.16 8.17
CA VAL A 45 19.99 -3.19 7.14
C VAL A 45 20.19 -2.56 5.76
N ALA A 46 19.44 -1.51 5.41
CA ALA A 46 19.62 -0.79 4.16
C ALA A 46 21.02 -0.16 4.04
N LEU A 47 21.54 0.51 5.08
CA LEU A 47 22.91 1.06 5.11
C LEU A 47 23.95 -0.03 4.84
N ARG A 48 23.80 -1.18 5.50
CA ARG A 48 24.71 -2.33 5.36
C ARG A 48 24.65 -2.93 3.95
N LEU A 49 23.46 -3.07 3.37
CA LEU A 49 23.25 -3.52 1.98
C LEU A 49 23.78 -2.53 0.94
N LEU A 50 23.76 -1.22 1.24
CA LEU A 50 24.32 -0.17 0.40
C LEU A 50 25.86 -0.09 0.48
N GLY A 51 26.48 -0.84 1.39
CA GLY A 51 27.92 -1.03 1.47
C GLY A 51 28.61 -0.26 2.61
N GLN A 52 27.86 0.36 3.53
CA GLN A 52 28.47 1.03 4.68
C GLN A 52 29.04 0.00 5.66
N PRO A 53 30.34 0.06 6.04
CA PRO A 53 30.96 -0.90 6.95
C PRO A 53 30.44 -0.80 8.39
N SER A 54 30.51 -1.91 9.15
CA SER A 54 30.32 -1.96 10.61
C SER A 54 31.67 -1.93 11.35
N GLY A 55 31.63 -1.78 12.68
CA GLY A 55 32.79 -1.96 13.56
C GLY A 55 33.70 -0.74 13.71
N GLY A 56 33.20 0.40 14.18
CA GLY A 56 34.03 1.55 14.57
C GLY A 56 34.16 2.66 13.54
N VAL A 57 33.89 2.36 12.27
CA VAL A 57 34.35 3.23 11.17
C VAL A 57 33.40 4.40 10.92
N ILE A 58 32.10 4.17 11.08
CA ILE A 58 31.06 5.17 10.79
C ILE A 58 30.16 5.30 12.00
N GLU A 59 30.29 6.42 12.70
CA GLU A 59 29.58 6.72 13.95
C GLU A 59 28.06 6.49 13.84
N LEU A 60 27.44 6.90 12.73
CA LEU A 60 26.00 6.73 12.48
C LEU A 60 25.58 5.25 12.49
N VAL A 61 26.37 4.38 11.83
CA VAL A 61 26.12 2.93 11.78
C VAL A 61 26.28 2.31 13.16
N GLU A 62 27.26 2.78 13.94
CA GLU A 62 27.48 2.27 15.30
C GLU A 62 26.37 2.66 16.26
N LYS A 63 25.92 3.92 16.21
CA LYS A 63 24.81 4.41 17.03
C LYS A 63 23.53 3.62 16.74
N ALA A 64 23.25 3.37 15.47
CA ALA A 64 22.11 2.56 15.04
C ALA A 64 22.18 1.12 15.58
N MET A 65 23.32 0.46 15.41
CA MET A 65 23.54 -0.90 15.92
C MET A 65 23.38 -0.96 17.44
N LYS A 66 23.98 0.01 18.15
CA LYS A 66 23.88 0.13 19.60
C LYS A 66 22.43 0.36 20.02
N TRP A 67 21.71 1.25 19.34
CA TRP A 67 20.30 1.51 19.60
C TRP A 67 19.46 0.23 19.46
N ILE A 68 19.65 -0.53 18.37
CA ILE A 68 18.93 -1.80 18.15
C ILE A 68 19.17 -2.77 19.31
N VAL A 69 20.43 -2.98 19.69
CA VAL A 69 20.78 -3.95 20.75
C VAL A 69 20.29 -3.48 22.13
N ASP A 70 20.47 -2.20 22.46
CA ASP A 70 20.04 -1.62 23.75
C ASP A 70 18.50 -1.69 23.92
N HIS A 71 17.75 -1.67 22.82
CA HIS A 71 16.28 -1.76 22.82
C HIS A 71 15.74 -3.18 22.57
N GLY A 72 16.56 -4.23 22.77
CA GLY A 72 16.13 -5.64 22.76
C GLY A 72 16.34 -6.40 21.45
N GLY A 73 16.93 -5.76 20.44
CA GLY A 73 17.30 -6.36 19.17
C GLY A 73 16.14 -6.58 18.20
N ALA A 74 16.48 -7.01 16.98
CA ALA A 74 15.52 -7.14 15.88
C ALA A 74 14.40 -8.17 16.13
N THR A 75 14.47 -9.00 17.18
CA THR A 75 13.36 -9.88 17.58
C THR A 75 12.07 -9.10 17.92
N LEU A 76 12.21 -7.83 18.32
CA LEU A 76 11.09 -6.93 18.66
C LEU A 76 10.58 -6.11 17.45
N THR A 77 11.11 -6.32 16.24
CA THR A 77 10.54 -5.64 15.06
C THR A 77 9.09 -6.11 14.83
N PRO A 78 8.18 -5.22 14.38
CA PRO A 78 6.80 -5.56 14.06
C PRO A 78 6.65 -6.64 13.00
N SER A 79 5.47 -7.26 12.94
CA SER A 79 5.13 -8.35 12.03
C SER A 79 5.42 -8.05 10.57
N TRP A 80 5.27 -6.81 10.11
CA TRP A 80 5.55 -6.42 8.72
C TRP A 80 7.05 -6.36 8.41
N GLY A 81 7.91 -6.08 9.40
CA GLY A 81 9.36 -6.09 9.24
C GLY A 81 9.94 -7.50 9.18
N LYS A 82 9.36 -8.46 9.91
CA LYS A 82 9.90 -9.83 10.02
C LYS A 82 10.01 -10.55 8.66
N PRO A 83 9.02 -10.53 7.75
CA PRO A 83 9.13 -11.18 6.44
C PRO A 83 10.29 -10.68 5.59
N PHE A 84 10.58 -9.36 5.59
CA PHE A 84 11.73 -8.82 4.85
C PHE A 84 13.05 -9.35 5.41
N LEU A 85 13.19 -9.39 6.73
CA LEU A 85 14.38 -9.94 7.40
C LEU A 85 14.50 -11.46 7.19
N ALA A 86 13.39 -12.19 7.17
CA ALA A 86 13.39 -13.63 6.92
C ALA A 86 13.77 -13.98 5.48
N VAL A 87 13.24 -13.24 4.50
CA VAL A 87 13.64 -13.36 3.10
C VAL A 87 15.13 -13.04 2.91
N LEU A 88 15.65 -12.01 3.61
CA LEU A 88 17.09 -11.71 3.60
C LEU A 88 17.95 -12.80 4.27
N GLY A 89 17.34 -13.58 5.17
CA GLY A 89 18.02 -14.64 5.92
C GLY A 89 18.64 -14.16 7.23
N VAL A 90 18.20 -13.04 7.80
CA VAL A 90 18.66 -12.54 9.11
C VAL A 90 17.61 -12.70 10.21
N TYR A 91 16.51 -13.43 9.94
CA TYR A 91 15.44 -13.75 10.88
C TYR A 91 14.82 -15.11 10.50
N GLU A 92 14.39 -15.94 11.45
CA GLU A 92 13.79 -17.24 11.12
C GLU A 92 12.27 -17.15 10.88
N TRP A 93 11.76 -17.85 9.86
CA TRP A 93 10.33 -17.93 9.56
C TRP A 93 9.50 -18.49 10.75
N SER A 94 10.10 -19.28 11.63
CA SER A 94 9.47 -19.80 12.85
C SER A 94 9.17 -18.70 13.89
N GLY A 95 9.82 -17.54 13.76
CA GLY A 95 9.58 -16.34 14.55
C GLY A 95 8.55 -15.38 13.97
N ILE A 96 7.78 -15.82 12.97
CA ILE A 96 6.71 -15.04 12.36
C ILE A 96 5.36 -15.74 12.59
N ASN A 97 4.32 -14.96 12.91
CA ASN A 97 2.96 -15.50 12.97
C ASN A 97 2.54 -16.07 11.60
N PRO A 98 1.72 -17.14 11.56
CA PRO A 98 1.39 -17.78 10.30
C PRO A 98 0.72 -16.87 9.28
N MET A 99 1.22 -16.88 8.05
CA MET A 99 0.62 -16.22 6.88
C MET A 99 0.18 -17.29 5.86
N PRO A 100 -0.92 -18.03 6.15
CA PRO A 100 -1.28 -19.23 5.40
C PRO A 100 -1.70 -18.89 3.96
N PRO A 101 -0.99 -19.36 2.92
CA PRO A 101 -1.45 -19.21 1.53
C PRO A 101 -2.78 -19.92 1.28
N GLU A 102 -3.20 -20.83 2.16
CA GLU A 102 -4.44 -21.58 2.03
C GLU A 102 -5.70 -20.70 2.02
N LEU A 103 -5.63 -19.48 2.57
CA LEU A 103 -6.74 -18.51 2.52
C LEU A 103 -7.14 -18.13 1.09
N TRP A 104 -6.20 -18.16 0.13
CA TRP A 104 -6.47 -17.87 -1.28
C TRP A 104 -7.33 -18.93 -1.98
N PHE A 105 -7.52 -20.08 -1.34
CA PHE A 105 -8.37 -21.17 -1.82
C PHE A 105 -9.76 -21.16 -1.17
N CYS A 106 -9.97 -20.33 -0.14
CA CYS A 106 -11.25 -20.28 0.56
C CYS A 106 -12.38 -19.76 -0.35
N PRO A 107 -13.60 -20.29 -0.18
CA PRO A 107 -14.77 -19.82 -0.91
C PRO A 107 -15.20 -18.42 -0.43
N SER A 108 -15.97 -17.70 -1.25
CA SER A 108 -16.37 -16.30 -0.97
C SER A 108 -17.24 -16.11 0.27
N TYR A 109 -17.88 -17.17 0.78
CA TYR A 109 -18.65 -17.13 2.03
C TYR A 109 -17.78 -17.33 3.28
N PHE A 110 -16.50 -17.66 3.13
CA PHE A 110 -15.58 -17.76 4.25
C PHE A 110 -15.30 -16.35 4.82
N PRO A 111 -15.34 -16.14 6.15
CA PRO A 111 -15.23 -14.79 6.68
C PRO A 111 -13.93 -14.05 6.35
N MET A 112 -12.80 -14.76 6.36
CA MET A 112 -11.47 -14.24 5.96
C MET A 112 -11.20 -14.47 4.47
N TYR A 113 -12.24 -14.55 3.64
CA TYR A 113 -12.07 -14.62 2.19
C TYR A 113 -11.30 -13.38 1.70
N PRO A 114 -10.14 -13.55 1.05
CA PRO A 114 -9.29 -12.43 0.72
C PRO A 114 -9.97 -11.34 -0.11
N GLY A 115 -10.91 -11.71 -0.99
CA GLY A 115 -11.65 -10.74 -1.81
C GLY A 115 -12.54 -9.76 -1.04
N ASN A 116 -12.79 -9.98 0.25
CA ASN A 116 -13.52 -9.05 1.11
C ASN A 116 -12.58 -8.14 1.93
N LEU A 117 -11.28 -8.43 1.95
CA LEU A 117 -10.30 -7.62 2.65
C LEU A 117 -9.99 -6.35 1.86
N TRP A 118 -9.54 -5.32 2.58
CA TRP A 118 -9.03 -4.10 1.98
C TRP A 118 -7.91 -4.42 0.97
N CYS A 119 -7.92 -3.74 -0.17
CA CYS A 119 -7.01 -4.02 -1.29
C CYS A 119 -5.54 -3.93 -0.91
N PHE A 120 -5.12 -2.90 -0.17
CA PHE A 120 -3.74 -2.81 0.32
C PHE A 120 -3.37 -4.03 1.17
N ALA A 121 -4.10 -4.32 2.24
CA ALA A 121 -3.81 -5.50 3.07
C ALA A 121 -3.81 -6.79 2.26
N ARG A 122 -4.79 -6.99 1.38
CA ARG A 122 -4.87 -8.15 0.48
C ARG A 122 -3.60 -8.28 -0.37
N LEU A 123 -3.15 -7.18 -0.99
CA LEU A 123 -2.01 -7.18 -1.90
C LEU A 123 -0.66 -7.19 -1.19
N THR A 124 -0.57 -6.73 0.06
CA THR A 124 0.61 -6.93 0.91
C THR A 124 0.72 -8.39 1.35
N TYR A 125 -0.36 -8.97 1.89
CA TYR A 125 -0.35 -10.34 2.43
C TYR A 125 -0.28 -11.42 1.35
N LEU A 126 -0.66 -11.13 0.10
CA LEU A 126 -0.56 -12.06 -1.04
C LEU A 126 0.89 -12.55 -1.27
N PRO A 127 1.86 -11.70 -1.64
CA PRO A 127 3.24 -12.10 -1.80
C PRO A 127 3.89 -12.54 -0.47
N MET A 128 3.55 -11.92 0.67
CA MET A 128 4.07 -12.38 1.97
C MET A 128 3.67 -13.83 2.27
N SER A 129 2.41 -14.21 2.04
CA SER A 129 1.93 -15.59 2.24
C SER A 129 2.58 -16.59 1.28
N TYR A 130 2.87 -16.16 0.04
CA TYR A 130 3.61 -16.98 -0.93
C TYR A 130 5.04 -17.25 -0.46
N LEU A 131 5.76 -16.21 -0.05
CA LEU A 131 7.13 -16.29 0.46
C LEU A 131 7.21 -17.10 1.77
N TYR A 132 6.25 -16.86 2.68
CA TYR A 132 6.10 -17.60 3.93
C TYR A 132 5.84 -19.09 3.67
N GLY A 133 4.89 -19.42 2.80
CA GLY A 133 4.53 -20.80 2.46
C GLY A 133 5.66 -21.56 1.75
N LYS A 134 6.48 -20.87 0.96
CA LYS A 134 7.73 -21.40 0.40
C LYS A 134 8.89 -21.50 1.39
N ARG A 135 8.80 -20.82 2.55
CA ARG A 135 9.92 -20.59 3.47
C ARG A 135 11.14 -20.01 2.75
N PHE A 136 10.89 -19.08 1.84
CA PHE A 136 11.92 -18.59 0.96
C PHE A 136 12.98 -17.77 1.72
N VAL A 137 14.25 -18.06 1.47
CA VAL A 137 15.40 -17.36 2.03
C VAL A 137 16.42 -17.14 0.91
N GLY A 138 16.91 -15.92 0.79
CA GLY A 138 17.96 -15.57 -0.16
C GLY A 138 19.32 -16.19 0.19
N PRO A 139 20.34 -15.99 -0.66
CA PRO A 139 21.70 -16.47 -0.39
C PRO A 139 22.27 -15.95 0.94
N ILE A 140 22.78 -16.85 1.77
CA ILE A 140 23.49 -16.51 3.00
C ILE A 140 24.92 -16.09 2.65
N THR A 141 25.14 -14.78 2.60
CA THR A 141 26.45 -14.17 2.32
C THR A 141 27.17 -13.79 3.62
N ASP A 142 28.45 -13.41 3.52
CA ASP A 142 29.21 -12.89 4.67
C ASP A 142 28.53 -11.67 5.31
N LEU A 143 27.90 -10.83 4.50
CA LEU A 143 27.11 -9.68 5.00
C LEU A 143 25.90 -10.14 5.82
N VAL A 144 25.18 -11.17 5.35
CA VAL A 144 24.04 -11.76 6.08
C VAL A 144 24.51 -12.35 7.40
N LEU A 145 25.64 -13.07 7.41
CA LEU A 145 26.24 -13.59 8.64
C LEU A 145 26.64 -12.47 9.61
N SER A 146 27.24 -11.39 9.10
CA SER A 146 27.58 -10.19 9.88
C SER A 146 26.33 -9.57 10.52
N LEU A 147 25.26 -9.38 9.74
CA LEU A 147 23.99 -8.84 10.23
C LEU A 147 23.37 -9.70 11.35
N ARG A 148 23.50 -11.04 11.29
CA ARG A 148 23.04 -11.94 12.37
C ARG A 148 23.80 -11.74 13.68
N HIS A 149 25.01 -11.19 13.64
CA HIS A 149 25.76 -10.80 14.85
C HIS A 149 25.46 -9.36 15.30
N GLU A 150 25.12 -8.48 14.35
CA GLU A 150 24.92 -7.05 14.59
C GLU A 150 23.51 -6.72 15.14
N LEU A 151 22.48 -7.46 14.71
CA LEU A 151 21.07 -7.13 14.97
C LEU A 151 20.50 -7.64 16.31
N TYR A 152 21.27 -8.42 17.06
CA TYR A 152 20.77 -9.16 18.21
C TYR A 152 21.71 -9.06 19.42
N GLY A 153 21.15 -8.92 20.62
CA GLY A 153 21.92 -8.89 21.87
C GLY A 153 22.41 -10.25 22.38
N ILE A 154 21.97 -11.34 21.74
CA ILE A 154 22.36 -12.73 22.05
C ILE A 154 22.80 -13.45 20.77
N PRO A 155 23.57 -14.55 20.85
CA PRO A 155 23.95 -15.32 19.68
C PRO A 155 22.72 -15.77 18.87
N TYR A 156 22.77 -15.61 17.54
CA TYR A 156 21.64 -15.88 16.65
C TYR A 156 21.00 -17.28 16.82
N HIS A 157 21.81 -18.29 17.11
CA HIS A 157 21.36 -19.67 17.29
C HIS A 157 20.71 -19.96 18.65
N GLU A 158 20.83 -19.04 19.62
CA GLU A 158 20.20 -19.12 20.94
C GLU A 158 18.86 -18.39 21.00
N ILE A 159 18.46 -17.70 19.92
CA ILE A 159 17.20 -16.95 19.87
C ILE A 159 16.00 -17.91 19.93
N ASP A 160 15.12 -17.67 20.89
CA ASP A 160 13.80 -18.30 20.94
C ASP A 160 12.86 -17.61 19.93
N TRP A 161 12.89 -18.12 18.70
CA TRP A 161 12.01 -17.65 17.63
C TRP A 161 10.54 -17.83 17.96
N ASN A 162 10.16 -18.86 18.73
CA ASN A 162 8.78 -19.07 19.10
C ASN A 162 8.24 -17.93 19.97
N LYS A 163 9.06 -17.42 20.89
CA LYS A 163 8.76 -16.22 21.67
C LYS A 163 8.75 -14.95 20.79
N ALA A 164 9.66 -14.88 19.82
CA ALA A 164 9.77 -13.72 18.93
C ALA A 164 8.51 -13.49 18.07
N ARG A 165 7.70 -14.52 17.79
CA ARG A 165 6.42 -14.38 17.04
C ARG A 165 5.49 -13.30 17.58
N HIS A 166 5.27 -13.32 18.89
CA HIS A 166 4.37 -12.40 19.60
C HIS A 166 5.08 -11.18 20.17
N SER A 167 6.38 -11.04 19.87
CA SER A 167 7.18 -9.93 20.35
C SER A 167 7.08 -8.75 19.37
N CYS A 168 6.82 -7.57 19.92
CA CYS A 168 6.85 -6.28 19.25
C CYS A 168 7.35 -5.24 20.27
N SER A 169 8.14 -4.27 19.83
CA SER A 169 8.57 -3.16 20.69
C SER A 169 7.35 -2.34 21.12
N LYS A 170 7.46 -1.60 22.23
CA LYS A 170 6.32 -0.77 22.68
C LYS A 170 6.17 0.47 21.82
N GLU A 171 7.30 0.96 21.32
CA GLU A 171 7.45 2.12 20.46
C GLU A 171 6.81 1.88 19.08
N ASP A 172 6.79 0.63 18.61
CA ASP A 172 6.12 0.27 17.35
C ASP A 172 4.65 -0.20 17.54
N LEU A 173 4.24 -0.58 18.75
CA LEU A 173 2.94 -1.22 18.97
C LEU A 173 1.80 -0.20 19.01
N TYR A 174 1.17 0.03 17.86
CA TYR A 174 0.00 0.88 17.74
C TYR A 174 -1.31 0.12 17.99
N TYR A 175 -1.41 -1.11 17.49
CA TYR A 175 -2.62 -1.94 17.63
C TYR A 175 -2.35 -3.19 18.49
N PRO A 176 -2.61 -3.14 19.82
CA PRO A 176 -2.34 -4.26 20.71
C PRO A 176 -3.24 -5.46 20.40
N HIS A 177 -2.65 -6.64 20.32
CA HIS A 177 -3.37 -7.86 19.98
C HIS A 177 -4.31 -8.32 21.11
N PRO A 178 -5.62 -8.49 20.83
CA PRO A 178 -6.53 -9.13 21.76
C PRO A 178 -6.10 -10.58 22.05
N PHE A 179 -6.39 -11.09 23.25
CA PHE A 179 -6.07 -12.47 23.62
C PHE A 179 -6.58 -13.50 22.60
N ILE A 180 -7.78 -13.28 22.05
CA ILE A 180 -8.37 -14.19 21.05
C ILE A 180 -7.54 -14.25 19.76
N GLN A 181 -6.92 -13.15 19.38
CA GLN A 181 -6.06 -13.10 18.20
C GLN A 181 -4.80 -13.96 18.43
N ASN A 182 -4.14 -13.81 19.59
CA ASN A 182 -2.97 -14.63 19.93
C ASN A 182 -3.32 -16.13 19.98
N PHE A 183 -4.47 -16.48 20.56
CA PHE A 183 -4.95 -17.86 20.60
C PHE A 183 -5.16 -18.45 19.18
N LEU A 184 -5.72 -17.65 18.26
CA LEU A 184 -5.92 -18.07 16.88
C LEU A 184 -4.59 -18.26 16.14
N TRP A 185 -3.64 -17.34 16.31
CA TRP A 185 -2.31 -17.46 15.72
C TRP A 185 -1.53 -18.65 16.26
N ASP A 186 -1.58 -18.90 17.57
CA ASP A 186 -0.96 -20.07 18.19
C ASP A 186 -1.62 -21.37 17.71
N SER A 187 -2.94 -21.39 17.56
CA SER A 187 -3.65 -22.55 16.99
C SER A 187 -3.20 -22.82 15.55
N LEU A 188 -3.12 -21.79 14.72
CA LEU A 188 -2.61 -21.91 13.36
C LEU A 188 -1.14 -22.35 13.33
N TYR A 189 -0.32 -21.89 14.27
CA TYR A 189 1.10 -22.22 14.31
C TYR A 189 1.36 -23.65 14.81
N PHE A 190 0.80 -24.03 15.96
CA PHE A 190 1.10 -25.32 16.59
C PHE A 190 0.30 -26.49 16.00
N ILE A 191 -0.86 -26.21 15.38
CA ILE A 191 -1.74 -27.23 14.81
C ILE A 191 -1.79 -27.09 13.29
N GLY A 192 -2.14 -25.90 12.79
CA GLY A 192 -2.31 -25.66 11.35
C GLY A 192 -1.06 -25.93 10.53
N GLU A 193 0.07 -25.31 10.87
CA GLU A 193 1.33 -25.44 10.13
C GLU A 193 1.85 -26.89 10.08
N PRO A 194 1.94 -27.65 11.19
CA PRO A 194 2.35 -29.05 11.13
C PRO A 194 1.42 -29.93 10.28
N LEU A 195 0.12 -29.67 10.29
CA LEU A 195 -0.84 -30.40 9.45
C LEU A 195 -0.64 -30.06 7.97
N LEU A 196 -0.58 -28.77 7.63
CA LEU A 196 -0.43 -28.28 6.25
C LEU A 196 0.93 -28.65 5.63
N ASN A 197 1.95 -28.95 6.43
CA ASN A 197 3.24 -29.44 5.95
C ASN A 197 3.31 -30.97 5.76
N ARG A 198 2.22 -31.70 6.01
CA ARG A 198 2.16 -33.17 5.87
C ARG A 198 1.14 -33.58 4.83
N TRP A 199 1.41 -34.68 4.14
CA TRP A 199 0.44 -35.28 3.22
C TRP A 199 -0.81 -35.74 4.00
N PRO A 200 -2.04 -35.51 3.50
CA PRO A 200 -2.38 -34.95 2.19
C PRO A 200 -2.50 -33.42 2.14
N PHE A 201 -2.47 -32.73 3.27
CA PHE A 201 -2.73 -31.29 3.34
C PHE A 201 -1.64 -30.44 2.69
N SER A 202 -0.42 -30.95 2.59
CA SER A 202 0.66 -30.32 1.80
C SER A 202 0.30 -30.12 0.32
N TYR A 203 -0.62 -30.93 -0.22
CA TYR A 203 -1.18 -30.71 -1.55
C TYR A 203 -2.02 -29.42 -1.63
N ILE A 204 -2.75 -29.09 -0.56
CA ILE A 204 -3.51 -27.83 -0.47
C ILE A 204 -2.53 -26.66 -0.49
N ARG A 205 -1.46 -26.72 0.32
CA ARG A 205 -0.39 -25.71 0.33
C ARG A 205 0.20 -25.48 -1.06
N GLU A 206 0.54 -26.55 -1.76
CA GLU A 206 1.08 -26.48 -3.12
C GLU A 206 0.08 -25.78 -4.07
N LYS A 207 -1.20 -26.18 -4.07
CA LYS A 207 -2.24 -25.53 -4.89
C LYS A 207 -2.44 -24.07 -4.54
N SER A 208 -2.38 -23.74 -3.26
CA SER A 208 -2.51 -22.39 -2.74
C SER A 208 -1.33 -21.50 -3.16
N LEU A 209 -0.10 -22.02 -3.15
CA LEU A 209 1.06 -21.30 -3.68
C LEU A 209 0.94 -21.03 -5.18
N HIS A 210 0.46 -22.00 -5.97
CA HIS A 210 0.19 -21.79 -7.40
C HIS A 210 -0.91 -20.73 -7.63
N ARG A 211 -1.96 -20.72 -6.80
CA ARG A 211 -3.00 -19.69 -6.86
C ARG A 211 -2.45 -18.33 -6.47
N ALA A 212 -1.62 -18.24 -5.43
CA ALA A 212 -1.03 -16.99 -4.98
C ALA A 212 -0.14 -16.36 -6.07
N ILE A 213 0.82 -17.10 -6.62
CA ILE A 213 1.71 -16.58 -7.68
C ILE A 213 0.95 -16.22 -8.96
N LYS A 214 -0.13 -16.94 -9.29
CA LYS A 214 -1.03 -16.55 -10.39
C LYS A 214 -1.71 -15.21 -10.14
N ASN A 215 -2.13 -14.92 -8.91
CA ASN A 215 -2.72 -13.62 -8.58
C ASN A 215 -1.66 -12.50 -8.59
N ILE A 216 -0.43 -12.79 -8.16
CA ILE A 216 0.71 -11.85 -8.24
C ILE A 216 0.97 -11.48 -9.70
N HIS A 217 1.16 -12.45 -10.59
CA HIS A 217 1.37 -12.18 -12.02
C HIS A 217 0.20 -11.44 -12.68
N TYR A 218 -1.02 -11.68 -12.21
CA TYR A 218 -2.18 -10.95 -12.70
C TYR A 218 -2.14 -9.49 -12.28
N GLU A 219 -1.81 -9.20 -11.02
CA GLU A 219 -1.65 -7.84 -10.53
C GLU A 219 -0.51 -7.11 -11.26
N ASP A 220 0.65 -7.76 -11.38
CA ASP A 220 1.81 -7.26 -12.12
C ASP A 220 1.43 -6.85 -13.55
N GLN A 221 0.70 -7.70 -14.28
CA GLN A 221 0.33 -7.42 -15.67
C GLN A 221 -0.66 -6.26 -15.80
N ASN A 222 -1.63 -6.16 -14.87
CA ASN A 222 -2.65 -5.13 -14.93
C ASN A 222 -2.16 -3.75 -14.46
N THR A 223 -1.06 -3.72 -13.71
CA THR A 223 -0.40 -2.48 -13.24
C THR A 223 0.91 -2.18 -13.98
N ARG A 224 1.23 -2.98 -15.01
CA ARG A 224 2.48 -2.88 -15.77
C ARG A 224 3.72 -2.90 -14.88
N TYR A 225 3.67 -3.77 -13.87
CA TYR A 225 4.72 -4.04 -12.87
C TYR A 225 5.03 -2.86 -11.95
N MET A 226 4.09 -1.91 -11.84
CA MET A 226 4.14 -0.86 -10.80
C MET A 226 3.48 -1.33 -9.51
N ASP A 227 2.51 -2.24 -9.59
CA ASP A 227 1.66 -2.66 -8.48
C ASP A 227 0.92 -1.48 -7.82
N MET A 228 0.33 -1.75 -6.66
CA MET A 228 -0.52 -0.78 -5.97
C MET A 228 0.27 0.35 -5.31
N ALA A 229 1.37 0.02 -4.63
CA ALA A 229 2.29 0.97 -4.00
C ALA A 229 3.65 0.30 -3.77
N CYS A 230 4.60 1.03 -3.18
CA CYS A 230 5.99 0.58 -3.10
C CYS A 230 6.18 -0.74 -2.33
N VAL A 231 5.40 -1.00 -1.28
CA VAL A 231 5.52 -2.22 -0.45
C VAL A 231 5.06 -3.44 -1.23
N GLU A 232 3.88 -3.38 -1.84
CA GLU A 232 3.33 -4.40 -2.73
C GLU A 232 4.29 -4.64 -3.90
N LYS A 233 4.81 -3.56 -4.49
CA LYS A 233 5.74 -3.62 -5.61
C LYS A 233 7.00 -4.39 -5.27
N VAL A 234 7.63 -4.12 -4.14
CA VAL A 234 8.86 -4.85 -3.76
C VAL A 234 8.56 -6.29 -3.39
N LEU A 235 7.42 -6.57 -2.76
CA LEU A 235 7.03 -7.93 -2.38
C LEU A 235 6.65 -8.78 -3.59
N ASN A 236 5.90 -8.26 -4.56
CA ASN A 236 5.59 -8.94 -5.81
C ASN A 236 6.86 -9.20 -6.61
N MET A 237 7.74 -8.19 -6.74
CA MET A 237 9.06 -8.38 -7.36
C MET A 237 9.89 -9.48 -6.68
N LEU A 238 9.89 -9.54 -5.35
CA LEU A 238 10.57 -10.60 -4.58
C LEU A 238 9.92 -11.97 -4.80
N ALA A 239 8.58 -12.04 -4.89
CA ALA A 239 7.86 -13.28 -5.18
C ALA A 239 8.18 -13.81 -6.59
N CYS A 240 8.24 -12.95 -7.60
CA CYS A 240 8.67 -13.31 -8.96
C CYS A 240 10.13 -13.80 -8.97
N TRP A 241 11.02 -13.13 -8.22
CA TRP A 241 12.41 -13.57 -8.07
C TRP A 241 12.53 -14.94 -7.38
N ALA A 242 11.71 -15.19 -6.35
CA ALA A 242 11.63 -16.46 -5.63
C ALA A 242 10.95 -17.58 -6.44
N GLU A 243 10.18 -17.25 -7.47
CA GLU A 243 9.67 -18.18 -8.45
C GLU A 243 10.73 -18.55 -9.48
N ASP A 244 11.25 -17.55 -10.19
CA ASP A 244 12.34 -17.69 -11.15
C ASP A 244 13.11 -16.36 -11.31
N PRO A 245 14.39 -16.30 -10.87
CA PRO A 245 15.20 -15.09 -10.93
C PRO A 245 15.57 -14.66 -12.37
N ASN A 246 15.35 -15.52 -13.37
CA ASN A 246 15.63 -15.22 -14.78
C ASN A 246 14.36 -14.90 -15.60
N SER A 247 13.19 -14.92 -14.96
CA SER A 247 11.90 -14.68 -15.60
C SER A 247 11.78 -13.27 -16.18
N ASP A 248 10.97 -13.13 -17.23
CA ASP A 248 10.68 -11.81 -17.80
C ASP A 248 9.86 -10.95 -16.84
N ALA A 249 8.98 -11.55 -16.03
CA ALA A 249 8.26 -10.85 -14.97
C ALA A 249 9.21 -10.12 -14.00
N PHE A 250 10.27 -10.79 -13.54
CA PHE A 250 11.28 -10.16 -12.70
C PHE A 250 12.03 -9.03 -13.43
N LYS A 251 12.37 -9.20 -14.71
CA LYS A 251 13.01 -8.14 -15.50
C LYS A 251 12.12 -6.91 -15.68
N TYR A 252 10.82 -7.11 -15.90
CA TYR A 252 9.85 -6.02 -16.00
C TYR A 252 9.70 -5.28 -14.67
N HIS A 253 9.68 -6.01 -13.54
CA HIS A 253 9.73 -5.40 -12.21
C HIS A 253 10.98 -4.54 -11.98
N LEU A 254 12.15 -5.00 -12.42
CA LEU A 254 13.40 -4.25 -12.31
C LEU A 254 13.35 -2.95 -13.13
N ALA A 255 12.72 -2.96 -14.30
CA ALA A 255 12.55 -1.79 -15.14
C ALA A 255 11.66 -0.70 -14.50
N ARG A 256 10.81 -1.08 -13.53
CA ARG A 256 9.88 -0.19 -12.82
C ARG A 256 10.38 0.29 -11.45
N VAL A 257 11.62 -0.03 -11.07
CA VAL A 257 12.17 0.40 -9.77
C VAL A 257 12.36 1.92 -9.72
N HIS A 258 12.77 2.55 -10.84
CA HIS A 258 13.03 3.99 -10.89
C HIS A 258 11.77 4.83 -10.74
N ASP A 259 10.60 4.33 -11.13
CA ASP A 259 9.31 5.01 -10.99
C ASP A 259 9.00 5.37 -9.52
N TYR A 260 9.59 4.65 -8.57
CA TYR A 260 9.44 4.87 -7.14
C TYR A 260 10.57 5.70 -6.49
N LEU A 261 11.64 6.03 -7.22
CA LEU A 261 12.78 6.77 -6.66
C LEU A 261 12.62 8.27 -6.86
N TRP A 262 12.73 9.04 -5.79
CA TRP A 262 12.62 10.49 -5.80
C TRP A 262 13.85 11.15 -5.19
N ILE A 263 14.44 12.08 -5.93
CA ILE A 263 15.54 12.92 -5.45
C ILE A 263 14.96 14.23 -4.93
N ALA A 264 15.27 14.54 -3.68
CA ALA A 264 14.94 15.79 -3.01
C ALA A 264 16.20 16.41 -2.39
N GLU A 265 16.05 17.56 -1.73
CA GLU A 265 17.11 18.30 -1.05
C GLU A 265 17.81 17.49 0.05
N ASP A 266 17.13 16.49 0.60
CA ASP A 266 17.61 15.61 1.66
C ASP A 266 18.18 14.28 1.13
N GLY A 267 18.23 14.06 -0.19
CA GLY A 267 18.76 12.84 -0.82
C GLY A 267 17.70 12.08 -1.62
N MET A 268 17.95 10.80 -1.86
CA MET A 268 17.04 9.93 -2.64
C MET A 268 16.21 9.03 -1.72
N LYS A 269 14.88 9.10 -1.87
CA LYS A 269 13.90 8.31 -1.12
C LYS A 269 13.03 7.46 -2.05
N VAL A 270 12.37 6.46 -1.47
CA VAL A 270 11.34 5.67 -2.14
C VAL A 270 10.00 6.32 -1.85
N GLN A 271 9.27 6.74 -2.88
CA GLN A 271 7.89 7.20 -2.72
C GLN A 271 6.98 6.00 -2.43
N SER A 272 5.91 6.19 -1.64
CA SER A 272 4.88 5.15 -1.53
C SER A 272 4.13 5.02 -2.85
N LEU A 273 3.72 6.16 -3.39
CA LEU A 273 3.04 6.39 -4.65
C LEU A 273 3.45 7.79 -5.12
N GLY A 274 3.49 8.02 -6.43
CA GLY A 274 3.45 9.39 -6.94
C GLY A 274 2.06 10.02 -6.71
N SER A 275 1.98 11.34 -6.64
CA SER A 275 0.71 12.09 -6.45
C SER A 275 0.31 12.91 -7.67
N GLN A 276 0.78 12.52 -8.86
CA GLN A 276 0.72 13.36 -10.08
C GLN A 276 -0.71 13.77 -10.44
N ASN A 277 -1.65 12.83 -10.46
CA ASN A 277 -3.05 13.11 -10.77
C ASN A 277 -3.76 13.87 -9.66
N TRP A 278 -3.51 13.51 -8.40
CA TRP A 278 -4.05 14.20 -7.23
C TRP A 278 -3.65 15.69 -7.20
N ASP A 279 -2.35 15.96 -7.27
CA ASP A 279 -1.79 17.32 -7.22
C ASP A 279 -2.20 18.15 -8.44
N THR A 280 -2.19 17.55 -9.63
CA THR A 280 -2.63 18.24 -10.85
C THR A 280 -4.11 18.61 -10.75
N SER A 281 -4.96 17.71 -10.26
CA SER A 281 -6.40 17.97 -10.15
C SER A 281 -6.69 19.13 -9.19
N PHE A 282 -6.00 19.19 -8.04
CA PHE A 282 -6.17 20.31 -7.11
C PHE A 282 -5.55 21.61 -7.62
N ALA A 283 -4.35 21.58 -8.19
CA ALA A 283 -3.70 22.78 -8.73
C ALA A 283 -4.57 23.46 -9.80
N LEU A 284 -5.15 22.67 -10.71
CA LEU A 284 -6.05 23.19 -11.75
C LEU A 284 -7.33 23.78 -11.16
N GLN A 285 -7.94 23.12 -10.17
CA GLN A 285 -9.10 23.67 -9.45
C GLN A 285 -8.76 24.98 -8.75
N ALA A 286 -7.60 25.09 -8.11
CA ALA A 286 -7.16 26.30 -7.42
C ALA A 286 -7.01 27.50 -8.39
N ILE A 287 -6.40 27.28 -9.56
CA ILE A 287 -6.27 28.30 -10.62
C ILE A 287 -7.67 28.74 -11.10
N ILE A 288 -8.56 27.79 -11.36
CA ILE A 288 -9.94 28.05 -11.81
C ILE A 288 -10.73 28.84 -10.75
N ALA A 289 -10.61 28.45 -9.48
CA ALA A 289 -11.30 29.09 -8.36
C ALA A 289 -10.79 30.51 -8.11
N SER A 290 -9.52 30.79 -8.40
CA SER A 290 -8.90 32.12 -8.28
C SER A 290 -9.23 33.05 -9.45
N ASN A 291 -10.03 32.61 -10.42
CA ASN A 291 -10.37 33.34 -11.65
C ASN A 291 -9.15 33.74 -12.50
N LEU A 292 -8.08 32.95 -12.47
CA LEU A 292 -6.83 33.21 -13.21
C LEU A 292 -6.77 32.47 -14.56
N ILE A 293 -7.92 32.15 -15.16
CA ILE A 293 -7.97 31.32 -16.37
C ILE A 293 -7.29 31.99 -17.57
N ASP A 294 -7.51 33.30 -17.73
CA ASP A 294 -6.95 34.05 -18.85
C ASP A 294 -5.41 34.19 -18.74
N GLU A 295 -4.88 34.21 -17.51
CA GLU A 295 -3.45 34.28 -17.24
C GLU A 295 -2.75 32.92 -17.39
N TYR A 296 -3.43 31.83 -17.00
CA TYR A 296 -2.87 30.48 -16.96
C TYR A 296 -3.43 29.54 -18.03
N GLY A 297 -3.96 30.08 -19.13
CA GLY A 297 -4.62 29.29 -20.18
C GLY A 297 -3.75 28.15 -20.75
N PHE A 298 -2.45 28.38 -20.92
CA PHE A 298 -1.51 27.32 -21.34
C PHE A 298 -1.36 26.22 -20.29
N THR A 299 -1.16 26.60 -19.02
CA THR A 299 -1.04 25.65 -17.90
C THR A 299 -2.31 24.82 -17.75
N LEU A 300 -3.48 25.45 -17.83
CA LEU A 300 -4.78 24.77 -17.79
C LEU A 300 -4.95 23.78 -18.95
N LYS A 301 -4.48 24.14 -20.16
CA LYS A 301 -4.50 23.25 -21.32
C LYS A 301 -3.61 22.03 -21.13
N SER A 302 -2.37 22.23 -20.70
CA SER A 302 -1.42 21.14 -20.45
C SER A 302 -1.90 20.23 -19.33
N GLY A 303 -2.40 20.79 -18.22
CA GLY A 303 -2.94 20.01 -17.10
C GLY A 303 -4.20 19.22 -17.49
N LYS A 304 -5.11 19.82 -18.26
CA LYS A 304 -6.26 19.08 -18.80
C LYS A 304 -5.84 17.93 -19.70
N GLU A 305 -4.87 18.15 -20.59
CA GLU A 305 -4.37 17.10 -21.49
C GLU A 305 -3.69 15.97 -20.70
N PHE A 306 -2.95 16.32 -19.65
CA PHE A 306 -2.43 15.34 -18.69
C PHE A 306 -3.56 14.51 -18.08
N LEU A 307 -4.58 15.15 -17.49
CA LEU A 307 -5.72 14.43 -16.89
C LEU A 307 -6.44 13.56 -17.92
N LYS A 308 -6.63 14.04 -19.15
CA LYS A 308 -7.24 13.23 -20.22
C LYS A 308 -6.46 11.94 -20.47
N ASN A 309 -5.13 12.04 -20.52
CA ASN A 309 -4.25 10.90 -20.76
C ASN A 309 -4.07 9.99 -19.52
N ALA A 310 -4.21 10.57 -18.32
CA ALA A 310 -4.14 9.86 -17.05
C ALA A 310 -5.41 9.05 -16.75
N GLN A 311 -6.55 9.33 -17.39
CA GLN A 311 -7.76 8.55 -17.17
C GLN A 311 -7.58 7.09 -17.62
N VAL A 312 -7.96 6.15 -16.77
CA VAL A 312 -7.98 4.73 -17.08
C VAL A 312 -9.04 4.45 -18.15
N ARG A 313 -8.64 3.87 -19.27
CA ARG A 313 -9.52 3.67 -20.45
C ARG A 313 -10.11 2.27 -20.57
N GLU A 314 -9.62 1.33 -19.77
CA GLU A 314 -9.92 -0.09 -19.86
C GLU A 314 -10.08 -0.68 -18.46
N ASN A 315 -10.96 -1.67 -18.31
CA ASN A 315 -11.02 -2.47 -17.09
C ASN A 315 -9.85 -3.46 -17.05
N PRO A 316 -9.53 -4.03 -15.86
CA PRO A 316 -8.52 -5.08 -15.78
C PRO A 316 -8.91 -6.28 -16.65
N GLN A 317 -7.91 -7.00 -17.15
CA GLN A 317 -8.12 -8.03 -18.17
C GLN A 317 -8.91 -9.24 -17.65
N GLY A 318 -9.72 -9.85 -18.53
CA GLY A 318 -10.42 -11.11 -18.25
C GLY A 318 -11.47 -11.02 -17.14
N ASP A 319 -11.66 -12.11 -16.40
CA ASP A 319 -12.56 -12.16 -15.23
C ASP A 319 -11.88 -11.56 -13.99
N PHE A 320 -11.76 -10.23 -13.99
CA PHE A 320 -11.07 -9.47 -12.97
C PHE A 320 -11.71 -9.57 -11.58
N ARG A 321 -13.02 -9.89 -11.50
CA ARG A 321 -13.71 -10.12 -10.22
C ARG A 321 -13.20 -11.38 -9.53
N SER A 322 -12.91 -12.44 -10.28
CA SER A 322 -12.30 -13.68 -9.75
C SER A 322 -10.86 -13.50 -9.26
N MET A 323 -10.25 -12.35 -9.60
CA MET A 323 -8.92 -11.90 -9.22
C MET A 323 -8.98 -10.73 -8.23
N TYR A 324 -10.14 -10.50 -7.60
CA TYR A 324 -10.35 -9.50 -6.56
C TYR A 324 -10.12 -8.05 -7.02
N ARG A 325 -10.41 -7.73 -8.29
CA ARG A 325 -10.41 -6.34 -8.79
C ARG A 325 -11.84 -5.87 -9.04
N SER A 326 -12.03 -4.55 -8.99
CA SER A 326 -13.26 -3.88 -9.45
C SER A 326 -13.12 -3.32 -10.87
N ILE A 327 -14.17 -2.68 -11.35
CA ILE A 327 -14.10 -1.86 -12.55
C ILE A 327 -13.15 -0.67 -12.30
N SER A 328 -12.36 -0.31 -13.31
CA SER A 328 -11.46 0.85 -13.26
C SER A 328 -11.55 1.76 -14.48
N LYS A 329 -12.22 1.32 -15.56
CA LYS A 329 -12.47 2.15 -16.73
C LYS A 329 -13.26 3.42 -16.34
N GLY A 330 -12.68 4.57 -16.63
CA GLY A 330 -13.24 5.89 -16.30
C GLY A 330 -12.60 6.52 -15.07
N ALA A 331 -11.83 5.78 -14.29
CA ALA A 331 -11.22 6.27 -13.07
C ALA A 331 -10.03 7.18 -13.37
N TRP A 332 -9.81 8.11 -12.45
CA TRP A 332 -8.49 8.69 -12.24
C TRP A 332 -7.88 8.06 -10.98
N THR A 333 -6.63 7.63 -11.10
CA THR A 333 -5.85 7.04 -10.01
C THR A 333 -5.23 8.15 -9.15
N PHE A 334 -4.53 7.80 -8.07
CA PHE A 334 -3.79 8.79 -7.28
C PHE A 334 -2.57 9.37 -8.03
N SER A 335 -1.85 8.51 -8.75
CA SER A 335 -0.62 8.83 -9.48
C SER A 335 -0.86 9.07 -10.97
N ASP A 336 -0.68 8.03 -11.78
CA ASP A 336 -0.85 8.02 -13.23
C ASP A 336 -1.65 6.78 -13.68
N ARG A 337 -1.91 6.71 -15.00
CA ARG A 337 -2.74 5.67 -15.60
C ARG A 337 -2.20 4.25 -15.44
N ASP A 338 -0.88 4.06 -15.38
CA ASP A 338 -0.28 2.73 -15.45
C ASP A 338 -0.59 1.88 -14.20
N THR A 339 -0.80 2.52 -13.03
CA THR A 339 -1.26 1.80 -11.81
C THR A 339 -2.66 1.21 -11.98
N ALA A 340 -3.53 1.88 -12.76
CA ALA A 340 -4.91 1.48 -13.05
C ALA A 340 -5.78 1.11 -11.83
N TRP A 341 -5.40 1.55 -10.63
CA TRP A 341 -6.18 1.41 -9.40
C TRP A 341 -7.16 2.55 -9.27
N GLN A 342 -8.46 2.25 -9.38
CA GLN A 342 -9.51 3.24 -9.26
C GLN A 342 -9.57 3.82 -7.86
N VAL A 343 -9.83 5.11 -7.80
CA VAL A 343 -9.88 5.88 -6.57
C VAL A 343 -11.04 6.87 -6.64
N SER A 344 -11.98 6.82 -5.69
CA SER A 344 -13.21 7.62 -5.74
C SER A 344 -12.95 9.13 -5.70
N ASP A 345 -12.13 9.61 -4.77
CA ASP A 345 -11.88 11.06 -4.64
C ASP A 345 -11.02 11.57 -5.80
N CYS A 346 -9.95 10.88 -6.19
CA CYS A 346 -9.16 11.23 -7.38
C CYS A 346 -10.04 11.27 -8.64
N THR A 347 -10.96 10.32 -8.79
CA THR A 347 -11.93 10.32 -9.90
C THR A 347 -12.87 11.50 -9.82
N ALA A 348 -13.37 11.85 -8.64
CA ALA A 348 -14.24 13.01 -8.43
C ALA A 348 -13.50 14.33 -8.70
N GLU A 349 -12.26 14.47 -8.23
CA GLU A 349 -11.42 15.66 -8.42
C GLU A 349 -11.05 15.85 -9.90
N GLY A 350 -10.62 14.79 -10.58
CA GLY A 350 -10.37 14.81 -12.03
C GLY A 350 -11.63 15.14 -12.84
N LEU A 351 -12.77 14.56 -12.47
CA LEU A 351 -14.07 14.85 -13.08
C LEU A 351 -14.47 16.32 -12.89
N LYS A 352 -14.29 16.88 -11.68
CA LYS A 352 -14.58 18.30 -11.41
C LYS A 352 -13.76 19.22 -12.31
N VAL A 353 -12.45 18.97 -12.48
CA VAL A 353 -11.61 19.78 -13.38
C VAL A 353 -12.17 19.78 -14.81
N MET A 354 -12.50 18.60 -15.34
CA MET A 354 -13.03 18.47 -16.69
C MET A 354 -14.34 19.24 -16.87
N LEU A 355 -15.24 19.16 -15.88
CA LEU A 355 -16.53 19.86 -15.89
C LEU A 355 -16.38 21.37 -15.75
N LEU A 356 -15.52 21.84 -14.86
CA LEU A 356 -15.28 23.27 -14.62
C LEU A 356 -14.66 23.97 -15.84
N LEU A 357 -13.67 23.34 -16.47
CA LEU A 357 -13.07 23.86 -17.70
C LEU A 357 -14.06 23.89 -18.86
N SER A 358 -14.88 22.84 -18.99
CA SER A 358 -15.94 22.78 -20.01
C SER A 358 -17.01 23.86 -19.79
N GLN A 359 -17.39 24.14 -18.54
CA GLN A 359 -18.38 25.18 -18.23
C GLN A 359 -17.88 26.59 -18.51
N LYS A 360 -16.63 26.91 -18.15
CA LYS A 360 -16.10 28.28 -18.25
C LYS A 360 -15.58 28.62 -19.65
N THR A 361 -15.11 27.62 -20.39
CA THR A 361 -14.35 27.81 -21.62
C THR A 361 -14.64 26.69 -22.64
N PRO A 362 -15.91 26.49 -23.03
CA PRO A 362 -16.34 25.33 -23.82
C PRO A 362 -15.65 25.23 -25.20
N ASP A 363 -15.42 26.36 -25.86
CA ASP A 363 -14.80 26.40 -27.20
C ASP A 363 -13.30 26.10 -27.17
N VAL A 364 -12.65 26.33 -26.02
CA VAL A 364 -11.21 26.14 -25.84
C VAL A 364 -10.90 24.74 -25.29
N PHE A 365 -11.82 24.19 -24.49
CA PHE A 365 -11.62 22.92 -23.81
C PHE A 365 -12.79 21.96 -24.01
N PRO A 366 -13.03 21.46 -25.24
CA PRO A 366 -14.04 20.43 -25.46
C PRO A 366 -13.71 19.15 -24.68
N VAL A 367 -14.70 18.55 -24.02
CA VAL A 367 -14.57 17.28 -23.31
C VAL A 367 -15.53 16.27 -23.94
N GLU A 368 -15.00 15.10 -24.28
CA GLU A 368 -15.80 13.98 -24.78
C GLU A 368 -16.75 13.49 -23.68
N PRO A 369 -18.08 13.47 -23.89
CA PRO A 369 -19.03 13.07 -22.84
C PRO A 369 -18.77 11.68 -22.28
N GLU A 370 -18.27 10.75 -23.10
CA GLU A 370 -17.96 9.37 -22.69
C GLU A 370 -16.94 9.32 -21.54
N ILE A 371 -15.93 10.19 -21.54
CA ILE A 371 -14.94 10.32 -20.44
C ILE A 371 -15.63 10.62 -19.12
N LEU A 372 -16.62 11.52 -19.17
CA LEU A 372 -17.35 11.97 -17.99
C LEU A 372 -18.32 10.89 -17.51
N TYR A 373 -18.99 10.20 -18.43
CA TYR A 373 -19.94 9.13 -18.11
C TYR A 373 -19.25 7.93 -17.48
N ASP A 374 -18.08 7.53 -18.00
CA ASP A 374 -17.28 6.46 -17.42
C ASP A 374 -16.83 6.81 -15.99
N ALA A 375 -16.42 8.07 -15.73
CA ALA A 375 -16.05 8.53 -14.40
C ALA A 375 -17.22 8.52 -13.41
N VAL A 376 -18.41 8.99 -13.84
CA VAL A 376 -19.64 8.91 -13.03
C VAL A 376 -19.99 7.46 -12.71
N ASN A 377 -19.78 6.54 -13.67
CA ASN A 377 -20.01 5.12 -13.43
C ASN A 377 -19.08 4.54 -12.36
N ILE A 378 -17.80 4.96 -12.32
CA ILE A 378 -16.88 4.58 -11.24
C ILE A 378 -17.37 5.08 -9.89
N LEU A 379 -17.71 6.39 -9.78
CA LEU A 379 -18.19 6.96 -8.52
C LEU A 379 -19.41 6.20 -8.00
N LEU A 380 -20.45 6.02 -8.83
CA LEU A 380 -21.67 5.32 -8.42
C LEU A 380 -21.41 3.86 -8.02
N SER A 381 -20.36 3.22 -8.56
CA SER A 381 -20.00 1.84 -8.19
C SER A 381 -19.32 1.72 -6.82
N LEU A 382 -18.73 2.81 -6.31
CA LEU A 382 -17.99 2.85 -5.04
C LEU A 382 -18.85 3.36 -3.86
N GLN A 383 -20.08 3.82 -4.12
CA GLN A 383 -21.01 4.16 -3.05
C GLN A 383 -21.53 2.88 -2.37
N THR A 384 -21.49 2.84 -1.04
CA THR A 384 -22.05 1.70 -0.30
C THR A 384 -23.57 1.85 -0.09
N LYS A 385 -24.19 0.80 0.47
CA LYS A 385 -25.60 0.83 0.86
C LYS A 385 -25.92 1.88 1.93
N LYS A 386 -24.95 2.26 2.77
CA LYS A 386 -25.11 3.30 3.80
C LYS A 386 -25.01 4.72 3.24
N GLY A 387 -24.58 4.88 2.00
CA GLY A 387 -24.51 6.18 1.32
C GLY A 387 -23.13 6.81 1.27
N GLY A 388 -22.21 6.40 2.14
CA GLY A 388 -20.82 6.82 2.06
C GLY A 388 -20.10 6.21 0.86
N PHE A 389 -19.02 6.88 0.43
CA PHE A 389 -18.13 6.41 -0.61
C PHE A 389 -16.88 5.82 0.02
N THR A 390 -16.50 4.64 -0.45
CA THR A 390 -15.21 4.04 -0.15
C THR A 390 -14.14 4.63 -1.05
N ALA A 391 -12.88 4.45 -0.66
CA ALA A 391 -11.77 4.94 -1.43
C ALA A 391 -11.64 4.13 -2.73
N TRP A 392 -11.18 2.88 -2.65
CA TRP A 392 -10.70 2.17 -3.84
C TRP A 392 -11.66 1.11 -4.37
N GLU A 393 -12.29 0.33 -3.48
CA GLU A 393 -13.17 -0.77 -3.87
C GLU A 393 -14.52 -0.69 -3.18
N PRO A 394 -15.60 -1.29 -3.72
CA PRO A 394 -16.83 -1.42 -2.98
C PRO A 394 -16.57 -2.15 -1.66
N LYS A 395 -17.21 -1.70 -0.57
CA LYS A 395 -17.04 -2.33 0.76
C LYS A 395 -17.37 -3.82 0.71
N GLY A 396 -16.35 -4.67 0.85
CA GLY A 396 -16.48 -6.13 0.80
C GLY A 396 -16.65 -6.78 2.18
N GLY A 397 -15.85 -6.37 3.16
CA GLY A 397 -15.78 -6.95 4.50
C GLY A 397 -16.44 -6.10 5.58
N GLU A 398 -16.75 -6.74 6.71
CA GLU A 398 -17.32 -6.08 7.89
C GLU A 398 -16.23 -5.76 8.93
N SER A 399 -16.42 -4.68 9.69
CA SER A 399 -15.40 -4.13 10.61
C SER A 399 -14.97 -5.07 11.74
N TRP A 400 -15.68 -6.17 12.00
CA TRP A 400 -15.23 -7.16 12.98
C TRP A 400 -14.00 -7.95 12.50
N LEU A 401 -13.72 -7.95 11.20
CA LEU A 401 -12.50 -8.54 10.63
C LEU A 401 -11.22 -7.82 11.09
N GLU A 402 -11.33 -6.60 11.62
CA GLU A 402 -10.21 -5.87 12.23
C GLU A 402 -9.62 -6.61 13.44
N VAL A 403 -10.35 -7.54 14.07
CA VAL A 403 -9.81 -8.42 15.13
C VAL A 403 -8.67 -9.30 14.62
N PHE A 404 -8.58 -9.53 13.31
CA PHE A 404 -7.49 -10.29 12.69
C PHE A 404 -6.33 -9.41 12.22
N ASN A 405 -6.38 -8.09 12.43
CA ASN A 405 -5.29 -7.19 12.07
C ASN A 405 -4.01 -7.56 12.82
N SER A 406 -3.07 -8.18 12.11
CA SER A 406 -1.78 -8.62 12.64
C SER A 406 -0.63 -7.69 12.28
N SER A 407 -0.89 -6.45 11.84
CA SER A 407 0.16 -5.55 11.37
C SER A 407 1.03 -4.95 12.47
N ASP A 408 0.59 -5.00 13.74
CA ASP A 408 1.13 -4.30 14.92
C ASP A 408 1.13 -2.75 14.83
N VAL A 409 1.45 -2.19 13.65
CA VAL A 409 1.76 -0.76 13.42
C VAL A 409 0.60 0.04 12.81
N PHE A 410 -0.42 -0.61 12.26
CA PHE A 410 -1.59 0.06 11.68
C PHE A 410 -2.88 -0.37 12.36
N ALA A 411 -3.86 0.52 12.46
CA ALA A 411 -5.24 0.17 12.78
C ALA A 411 -6.12 0.19 11.52
N ASN A 412 -7.33 -0.38 11.62
CA ASN A 412 -8.38 -0.34 10.59
C ASN A 412 -7.95 -0.68 9.16
N ASN A 413 -6.98 -1.58 9.01
CA ASN A 413 -6.39 -1.95 7.73
C ASN A 413 -6.92 -3.26 7.16
N MET A 414 -7.93 -3.91 7.77
CA MET A 414 -8.41 -5.20 7.28
C MET A 414 -9.54 -5.06 6.27
N VAL A 415 -10.38 -4.02 6.38
CA VAL A 415 -11.52 -3.81 5.48
C VAL A 415 -11.56 -2.42 4.91
N GLU A 416 -12.22 -2.28 3.77
CA GLU A 416 -12.49 -0.99 3.17
C GLU A 416 -13.58 -0.24 3.98
N HIS A 417 -13.34 1.04 4.24
CA HIS A 417 -14.24 1.90 5.01
C HIS A 417 -14.84 3.00 4.15
N GLU A 418 -15.88 3.64 4.69
CA GLU A 418 -16.49 4.82 4.09
C GLU A 418 -15.84 6.06 4.67
N TYR A 419 -15.55 7.03 3.79
CA TYR A 419 -14.72 8.18 4.12
C TYR A 419 -15.47 9.48 3.84
N VAL A 420 -15.39 10.44 4.77
CA VAL A 420 -16.05 11.74 4.63
C VAL A 420 -15.44 12.53 3.47
N GLU A 421 -14.13 12.38 3.26
CA GLU A 421 -13.36 13.04 2.21
C GLU A 421 -13.81 12.53 0.84
N CYS A 422 -13.85 11.20 0.65
CA CYS A 422 -14.34 10.56 -0.57
C CYS A 422 -15.79 10.92 -0.86
N THR A 423 -16.64 10.88 0.17
CA THR A 423 -18.07 11.16 0.04
C THR A 423 -18.31 12.62 -0.36
N SER A 424 -17.62 13.57 0.28
CA SER A 424 -17.74 15.00 -0.05
C SER A 424 -17.24 15.31 -1.46
N ALA A 425 -16.10 14.75 -1.86
CA ALA A 425 -15.57 14.92 -3.22
C ALA A 425 -16.56 14.41 -4.27
N ALA A 426 -17.13 13.21 -4.05
CA ALA A 426 -18.12 12.61 -4.94
C ALA A 426 -19.40 13.46 -5.04
N ILE A 427 -19.94 13.97 -3.93
CA ILE A 427 -21.10 14.88 -3.95
C ILE A 427 -20.84 16.09 -4.84
N GLN A 428 -19.71 16.77 -4.64
CA GLN A 428 -19.37 17.97 -5.40
C GLN A 428 -19.28 17.70 -6.91
N ALA A 429 -18.63 16.60 -7.28
CA ALA A 429 -18.49 16.17 -8.67
C ALA A 429 -19.84 15.81 -9.30
N LEU A 430 -20.65 15.01 -8.60
CA LEU A 430 -21.96 14.55 -9.07
C LEU A 430 -22.98 15.69 -9.19
N VAL A 431 -23.00 16.65 -8.26
CA VAL A 431 -23.84 17.85 -8.34
C VAL A 431 -23.48 18.67 -9.58
N LEU A 432 -22.19 18.91 -9.82
CA LEU A 432 -21.74 19.66 -10.98
C LEU A 432 -22.04 18.91 -12.28
N PHE A 433 -21.81 17.60 -12.31
CA PHE A 433 -22.13 16.76 -13.46
C PHE A 433 -23.63 16.80 -13.78
N LYS A 434 -24.49 16.61 -12.77
CA LYS A 434 -25.96 16.64 -12.92
C LYS A 434 -26.43 17.95 -13.54
N LYS A 435 -25.84 19.07 -13.12
CA LYS A 435 -26.16 20.40 -13.65
C LYS A 435 -25.84 20.53 -15.13
N LEU A 436 -24.70 19.99 -15.58
CA LEU A 436 -24.23 20.11 -16.96
C LEU A 436 -24.79 19.02 -17.89
N TYR A 437 -25.12 17.84 -17.35
CA TYR A 437 -25.60 16.66 -18.09
C TYR A 437 -26.93 16.13 -17.51
N PRO A 438 -28.02 16.93 -17.48
CA PRO A 438 -29.25 16.62 -16.76
C PRO A 438 -30.08 15.46 -17.33
N LYS A 439 -29.62 14.82 -18.42
CA LYS A 439 -30.27 13.66 -19.05
C LYS A 439 -29.56 12.33 -18.76
N HIS A 440 -28.38 12.34 -18.14
CA HIS A 440 -27.59 11.13 -17.93
C HIS A 440 -27.72 10.64 -16.48
N ARG A 441 -28.42 9.52 -16.28
CA ARG A 441 -28.59 8.82 -14.97
C ARG A 441 -29.05 9.74 -13.82
N THR A 442 -29.78 10.81 -14.13
CA THR A 442 -30.15 11.88 -13.17
C THR A 442 -30.80 11.36 -11.89
N HIS A 443 -31.78 10.47 -12.00
CA HIS A 443 -32.48 9.92 -10.84
C HIS A 443 -31.55 9.14 -9.90
N GLU A 444 -30.64 8.33 -10.47
CA GLU A 444 -29.68 7.56 -9.69
C GLU A 444 -28.65 8.47 -9.02
N ILE A 445 -28.19 9.50 -9.72
CA ILE A 445 -27.27 10.51 -9.18
C ILE A 445 -27.93 11.28 -8.03
N GLU A 446 -29.22 11.62 -8.15
CA GLU A 446 -29.97 12.30 -7.08
C GLU A 446 -30.07 11.43 -5.83
N LEU A 447 -30.49 10.18 -5.97
CA LEU A 447 -30.52 9.23 -4.87
C LEU A 447 -29.14 9.00 -4.25
N SER A 448 -28.09 9.00 -5.06
CA SER A 448 -26.71 8.87 -4.60
C SER A 448 -26.30 10.06 -3.74
N ILE A 449 -26.58 11.29 -4.19
CA ILE A 449 -26.28 12.53 -3.46
C ILE A 449 -27.07 12.57 -2.14
N GLU A 450 -28.36 12.23 -2.14
CA GLU A 450 -29.20 12.23 -0.93
C GLU A 450 -28.61 11.32 0.15
N LYS A 451 -28.31 10.06 -0.18
CA LYS A 451 -27.69 9.12 0.76
C LYS A 451 -26.31 9.56 1.26
N ALA A 452 -25.55 10.21 0.39
CA ALA A 452 -24.22 10.70 0.73
C ALA A 452 -24.29 11.88 1.73
N ILE A 453 -25.30 12.74 1.60
CA ILE A 453 -25.58 13.80 2.57
C ILE A 453 -25.98 13.20 3.91
N ASP A 454 -26.93 12.24 3.90
CA ASP A 454 -27.36 11.53 5.12
C ASP A 454 -26.17 10.90 5.86
N PHE A 455 -25.25 10.27 5.12
CA PHE A 455 -24.02 9.71 5.69
C PHE A 455 -23.14 10.78 6.34
N ILE A 456 -22.87 11.91 5.66
CA ILE A 456 -22.02 12.99 6.20
C ILE A 456 -22.62 13.57 7.48
N GLU A 457 -23.94 13.76 7.52
CA GLU A 457 -24.65 14.25 8.71
C GLU A 457 -24.60 13.22 9.86
N GLU A 458 -24.75 11.93 9.57
CA GLU A 458 -24.71 10.85 10.58
C GLU A 458 -23.34 10.74 11.27
N ILE A 459 -22.25 10.91 10.53
CA ILE A 459 -20.89 10.75 11.08
C ILE A 459 -20.31 12.03 11.70
N GLN A 460 -21.04 13.15 11.66
CA GLN A 460 -20.60 14.40 12.27
C GLN A 460 -20.53 14.23 13.79
N ARG A 461 -19.43 14.69 14.40
CA ARG A 461 -19.26 14.64 15.85
C ARG A 461 -20.14 15.69 16.54
N PRO A 462 -20.49 15.52 17.82
CA PRO A 462 -21.28 16.50 18.57
C PRO A 462 -20.66 17.91 18.66
N ASP A 463 -19.34 18.03 18.48
CA ASP A 463 -18.61 19.31 18.43
C ASP A 463 -18.62 19.98 17.04
N GLY A 464 -19.28 19.36 16.06
CA GLY A 464 -19.39 19.82 14.68
C GLY A 464 -18.27 19.36 13.76
N SER A 465 -17.25 18.65 14.27
CA SER A 465 -16.11 18.18 13.46
C SER A 465 -16.38 16.85 12.76
N TRP A 466 -15.57 16.53 11.74
CA TRP A 466 -15.51 15.22 11.10
C TRP A 466 -14.14 14.59 11.29
N ASN A 467 -14.09 13.27 11.44
CA ASN A 467 -12.83 12.55 11.51
C ASN A 467 -12.32 12.20 10.12
N ILE A 468 -11.21 12.81 9.70
CA ILE A 468 -10.48 12.50 8.47
C ILE A 468 -9.63 11.25 8.73
N ARG A 469 -9.69 10.26 7.84
CA ARG A 469 -9.09 8.92 8.08
C ARG A 469 -8.22 8.39 6.94
N ILE A 470 -8.45 8.76 5.68
CA ILE A 470 -7.79 8.08 4.54
C ILE A 470 -6.26 8.08 4.68
N TRP A 471 -5.69 9.17 5.19
CA TRP A 471 -4.24 9.33 5.35
C TRP A 471 -3.77 9.39 6.81
N LYS A 472 -4.71 9.50 7.77
CA LYS A 472 -4.41 9.87 9.17
C LYS A 472 -4.02 8.68 10.05
N GLU A 473 -4.21 7.45 9.58
CA GLU A 473 -3.79 6.25 10.31
C GLU A 473 -2.30 5.93 10.08
N ILE A 474 -1.61 6.74 9.27
CA ILE A 474 -0.14 6.72 9.09
C ILE A 474 0.56 7.71 10.06
N ASP A 475 -0.13 8.78 10.50
CA ASP A 475 0.45 9.89 11.29
C ASP A 475 0.53 9.64 12.82
N GLN A 476 0.17 8.45 13.33
CA GLN A 476 0.03 8.20 14.77
C GLN A 476 1.12 7.34 15.41
N LEU A 477 2.27 7.15 14.73
CA LEU A 477 3.45 6.46 15.27
C LEU A 477 4.67 7.38 15.43
#